data_AF-A0A4Q1KLU4-F1
#
_entry.id   AF-A0A4Q1KLU4-F1
#
_cell.length_a   1.000
_cell.length_b   1.000
_cell.length_c   1.000
_cell.angle_alpha   90.00
_cell.angle_beta   90.00
_cell.angle_gamma   90.00
#
_symmetry.space_group_name_H-M   'P 1'
#
loop_
_entity.id
_entity.type
_entity.pdbx_description
1 polymer ?
#
loop_
_entity_poly.entity_id
_entity_poly.type
_entity_poly.pdbx_seq_one_letter_code
_entity_poly.pdbx_strand_id
1 'polypeptide(L)'
;MTKVNRTIRDFSEIADLIAAETMTTSDSFSSAFEAGLDTSRIGMGEEELTSDMPDATEAQLATEMLVRTMFDVLRDTRMESIAGRLAWGIVHSFHKVAEQLDGEADKATLKIKELIRSADGSEVMMAELEEAQLLCQSLDEAREAVACMRDHAADTYLAETGQPWSSPRGSLVSSKRTASVIAAQDFLAARRQRRADAHSPQGPVVIFSGGQVWEDHALITERLDAVKARIPAMVLATTAQDKGCDAIAAAWAARTGTMLIAFTLDRRLGKRAGFARNEQLLALRPVEAIVCEGSGLQSHLAREVRAKGVPAHFFALKDQRTGREAA
;
A
#
# COMPACT_ATOMS: atom_id res chain seq x y z
N MET A 1 -34.40 -29.55 1.40
CA MET A 1 -33.60 -29.07 0.25
C MET A 1 -34.08 -27.67 -0.08
N THR A 2 -33.37 -26.64 0.40
CA THR A 2 -33.73 -25.24 0.15
C THR A 2 -33.23 -24.87 -1.24
N LYS A 3 -34.14 -24.65 -2.19
CA LYS A 3 -33.81 -24.10 -3.50
C LYS A 3 -33.39 -22.64 -3.31
N VAL A 4 -32.10 -22.38 -3.36
CA VAL A 4 -31.58 -21.01 -3.48
C VAL A 4 -31.83 -20.59 -4.93
N ASN A 5 -32.81 -19.70 -5.14
CA ASN A 5 -32.94 -19.01 -6.42
C ASN A 5 -31.77 -18.06 -6.55
N ARG A 6 -30.76 -18.44 -7.34
CA ARG A 6 -29.74 -17.52 -7.83
C ARG A 6 -30.28 -16.85 -9.08
N THR A 7 -30.61 -15.58 -8.99
CA THR A 7 -30.87 -14.74 -10.15
C THR A 7 -29.52 -14.48 -10.83
N ILE A 8 -29.32 -15.06 -12.02
CA ILE A 8 -28.18 -14.74 -12.88
C ILE A 8 -28.69 -13.64 -13.80
N ARG A 9 -28.61 -12.37 -13.37
CA ARG A 9 -28.83 -11.25 -14.30
C ARG A 9 -27.59 -11.08 -15.16
N ASP A 10 -27.79 -10.63 -16.40
CA ASP A 10 -26.70 -10.37 -17.34
C ASP A 10 -25.92 -9.12 -16.90
N PHE A 11 -24.64 -9.03 -17.25
CA PHE A 11 -23.76 -7.96 -16.76
C PHE A 11 -24.24 -6.57 -17.19
N SER A 12 -24.76 -6.45 -18.41
CA SER A 12 -25.32 -5.20 -18.94
C SER A 12 -26.47 -4.67 -18.08
N GLU A 13 -27.39 -5.54 -17.63
CA GLU A 13 -28.52 -5.13 -16.78
C GLU A 13 -28.07 -4.60 -15.40
N ILE A 14 -26.95 -5.11 -14.87
CA ILE A 14 -26.40 -4.67 -13.58
C ILE A 14 -25.65 -3.35 -13.78
N ALA A 15 -24.88 -3.23 -14.85
CA ALA A 15 -24.17 -2.00 -15.21
C ALA A 15 -25.17 -0.85 -15.45
N ASP A 16 -26.24 -1.08 -16.21
CA ASP A 16 -27.29 -0.09 -16.50
C ASP A 16 -27.98 0.42 -15.23
N LEU A 17 -28.29 -0.48 -14.29
CA LEU A 17 -28.92 -0.11 -13.02
C LEU A 17 -28.00 0.75 -12.13
N ILE A 18 -26.71 0.40 -12.05
CA ILE A 18 -25.74 1.13 -11.24
C ILE A 18 -25.40 2.49 -11.88
N ALA A 19 -25.25 2.51 -13.21
CA ALA A 19 -25.03 3.73 -14.00
C ALA A 19 -26.19 4.71 -13.84
N ALA A 20 -27.43 4.22 -13.91
CA ALA A 20 -28.63 5.05 -13.82
C ALA A 20 -28.85 5.67 -12.43
N GLU A 21 -28.40 5.02 -11.35
CA GLU A 21 -28.69 5.48 -9.99
C GLU A 21 -27.62 6.39 -9.37
N THR A 22 -26.34 6.33 -9.76
CA THR A 22 -25.32 6.90 -8.86
C THR A 22 -23.96 7.37 -9.41
N MET A 23 -23.64 7.26 -10.70
CA MET A 23 -22.26 7.53 -11.13
C MET A 23 -22.11 8.59 -12.23
N THR A 24 -21.07 9.41 -12.08
CA THR A 24 -20.56 10.31 -13.11
C THR A 24 -19.29 9.67 -13.65
N THR A 25 -19.20 9.48 -14.97
CA THR A 25 -18.01 8.98 -15.66
C THR A 25 -16.85 9.91 -15.35
N SER A 26 -15.70 9.37 -14.94
CA SER A 26 -14.55 10.22 -14.62
C SER A 26 -13.91 10.74 -15.91
N ASP A 27 -13.35 11.95 -15.84
CA ASP A 27 -12.64 12.57 -16.98
C ASP A 27 -11.56 11.65 -17.57
N SER A 28 -10.91 10.83 -16.73
CA SER A 28 -9.91 9.84 -17.17
C SER A 28 -10.50 8.74 -18.05
N PHE A 29 -11.70 8.22 -17.72
CA PHE A 29 -12.38 7.23 -18.55
C PHE A 29 -12.97 7.87 -19.79
N SER A 30 -13.56 9.05 -19.66
CA SER A 30 -14.04 9.81 -20.83
C SER A 30 -12.93 10.04 -21.84
N SER A 31 -11.72 10.42 -21.39
CA SER A 31 -10.57 10.63 -22.26
C SER A 31 -9.99 9.33 -22.82
N ALA A 32 -9.86 8.27 -22.02
CA ALA A 32 -9.21 7.02 -22.44
C ALA A 32 -10.09 6.12 -23.33
N PHE A 33 -11.41 6.36 -23.31
CA PHE A 33 -12.41 5.65 -24.12
C PHE A 33 -13.16 6.60 -25.06
N GLU A 34 -12.69 7.83 -25.22
CA GLU A 34 -13.23 8.77 -26.21
C GLU A 34 -13.05 8.17 -27.61
N ALA A 35 -14.06 8.28 -28.46
CA ALA A 35 -14.10 7.69 -29.80
C ALA A 35 -13.04 8.32 -30.72
N GLY A 36 -11.82 7.84 -30.61
CA GLY A 36 -10.69 8.16 -31.48
C GLY A 36 -10.78 7.39 -32.80
N LEU A 37 -11.69 7.82 -33.68
CA LEU A 37 -11.78 7.37 -35.09
C LEU A 37 -12.15 5.89 -35.31
N ASP A 38 -12.67 5.61 -36.51
CA ASP A 38 -12.97 4.27 -37.05
C ASP A 38 -11.67 3.44 -37.13
N THR A 39 -11.24 2.82 -36.02
CA THR A 39 -9.96 2.11 -35.96
C THR A 39 -10.11 0.64 -35.59
N SER A 40 -9.29 -0.16 -36.27
CA SER A 40 -9.35 -1.61 -36.37
C SER A 40 -8.91 -2.31 -35.08
N ARG A 41 -9.54 -3.45 -34.80
CA ARG A 41 -9.29 -4.27 -33.62
C ARG A 41 -7.88 -4.88 -33.61
N ILE A 42 -7.27 -4.97 -32.43
CA ILE A 42 -6.14 -5.88 -32.15
C ILE A 42 -6.68 -7.32 -32.06
N GLY A 43 -6.41 -8.16 -33.06
CA GLY A 43 -6.84 -9.56 -33.07
C GLY A 43 -5.94 -10.48 -33.88
N MET A 44 -5.68 -11.69 -33.38
CA MET A 44 -5.14 -12.80 -34.18
C MET A 44 -6.29 -13.42 -35.01
N GLY A 45 -6.48 -13.01 -36.27
CA GLY A 45 -7.44 -13.62 -37.20
C GLY A 45 -7.76 -12.75 -38.43
N GLU A 46 -8.13 -13.38 -39.55
CA GLU A 46 -8.28 -12.79 -40.90
C GLU A 46 -9.55 -11.94 -41.15
N GLU A 47 -10.38 -11.64 -40.14
CA GLU A 47 -11.59 -10.83 -40.33
C GLU A 47 -11.43 -9.43 -39.72
N GLU A 48 -11.27 -8.45 -40.60
CA GLU A 48 -11.23 -7.02 -40.30
C GLU A 48 -12.63 -6.56 -39.84
N LEU A 49 -12.80 -6.45 -38.52
CA LEU A 49 -14.01 -5.92 -37.90
C LEU A 49 -13.70 -4.51 -37.41
N THR A 50 -14.34 -3.51 -38.00
CA THR A 50 -14.41 -2.13 -37.47
C THR A 50 -15.43 -2.12 -36.34
N SER A 51 -14.99 -1.80 -35.13
CA SER A 51 -15.86 -1.72 -33.95
C SER A 51 -15.36 -0.63 -33.04
N ASP A 52 -16.31 0.16 -32.51
CA ASP A 52 -16.01 1.24 -31.58
C ASP A 52 -15.39 0.72 -30.27
N MET A 53 -14.71 1.63 -29.56
CA MET A 53 -14.32 1.45 -28.17
C MET A 53 -15.55 1.18 -27.28
N PRO A 54 -15.40 0.40 -26.20
CA PRO A 54 -16.51 0.18 -25.27
C PRO A 54 -16.89 1.49 -24.57
N ASP A 55 -18.14 1.60 -24.13
CA ASP A 55 -18.62 2.77 -23.40
C ASP A 55 -17.76 3.03 -22.14
N ALA A 56 -17.33 4.28 -21.98
CA ALA A 56 -16.44 4.71 -20.91
C ALA A 56 -17.03 4.43 -19.51
N THR A 57 -18.34 4.60 -19.37
CA THR A 57 -19.07 4.40 -18.10
C THR A 57 -19.17 2.91 -17.79
N GLU A 58 -19.55 2.10 -18.79
CA GLU A 58 -19.60 0.64 -18.64
C GLU A 58 -18.22 0.07 -18.28
N ALA A 59 -17.15 0.54 -18.93
CA ALA A 59 -15.79 0.10 -18.65
C ALA A 59 -15.33 0.46 -17.23
N GLN A 60 -15.67 1.67 -16.76
CA GLN A 60 -15.39 2.12 -15.40
C GLN A 60 -16.11 1.24 -14.37
N LEU A 61 -17.42 1.03 -14.56
CA LEU A 61 -18.24 0.20 -13.69
C LEU A 61 -17.75 -1.25 -13.65
N ALA A 62 -17.46 -1.83 -14.82
CA ALA A 62 -16.93 -3.19 -14.91
C ALA A 62 -15.65 -3.36 -14.10
N THR A 63 -14.75 -2.39 -14.22
CA THR A 63 -13.45 -2.40 -13.54
C THR A 63 -13.62 -2.32 -12.02
N GLU A 64 -14.46 -1.39 -11.54
CA GLU A 64 -14.77 -1.25 -10.12
C GLU A 64 -15.41 -2.53 -9.56
N MET A 65 -16.42 -3.05 -10.26
CA MET A 65 -17.16 -4.25 -9.87
C MET A 65 -16.27 -5.48 -9.78
N LEU A 66 -15.33 -5.67 -10.71
CA LEU A 66 -14.40 -6.81 -10.66
C LEU A 66 -13.62 -6.85 -9.35
N VAL A 67 -13.18 -5.70 -8.85
CA VAL A 67 -12.41 -5.61 -7.61
C VAL A 67 -13.34 -5.67 -6.39
N ARG A 68 -14.39 -4.84 -6.33
CA ARG A 68 -15.29 -4.77 -5.16
C ARG A 68 -16.04 -6.08 -4.92
N THR A 69 -16.58 -6.68 -5.97
CA THR A 69 -17.34 -7.93 -5.85
C THR A 69 -16.48 -9.07 -5.27
N MET A 70 -15.18 -9.08 -5.59
CA MET A 70 -14.24 -10.05 -5.02
C MET A 70 -14.11 -9.90 -3.50
N PHE A 71 -14.08 -8.66 -3.00
CA PHE A 71 -14.10 -8.41 -1.55
C PHE A 71 -15.45 -8.77 -0.95
N ASP A 72 -16.56 -8.32 -1.55
CA ASP A 72 -17.91 -8.53 -1.02
C ASP A 72 -18.27 -10.00 -0.83
N VAL A 73 -17.92 -10.86 -1.80
CA VAL A 73 -18.22 -12.30 -1.72
C VAL A 73 -17.39 -13.02 -0.66
N LEU A 74 -16.20 -12.49 -0.32
CA LEU A 74 -15.26 -13.13 0.60
C LEU A 74 -15.29 -12.53 2.02
N ARG A 75 -15.88 -11.34 2.18
CA ARG A 75 -16.06 -10.63 3.46
C ARG A 75 -16.86 -11.48 4.46
N ASP A 76 -16.44 -11.47 5.73
CA ASP A 76 -17.05 -12.25 6.82
C ASP A 76 -17.03 -13.77 6.59
N THR A 77 -16.16 -14.24 5.68
CA THR A 77 -15.96 -15.67 5.44
C THR A 77 -14.57 -16.11 5.90
N ARG A 78 -14.39 -17.42 6.03
CA ARG A 78 -13.07 -18.05 6.23
C ARG A 78 -12.04 -17.72 5.13
N MET A 79 -12.46 -17.15 4.00
CA MET A 79 -11.60 -16.80 2.87
C MET A 79 -11.23 -15.31 2.82
N GLU A 80 -11.75 -14.48 3.72
CA GLU A 80 -11.51 -13.02 3.73
C GLU A 80 -10.03 -12.66 3.68
N SER A 81 -9.19 -13.37 4.44
CA SER A 81 -7.73 -13.18 4.46
C SER A 81 -7.02 -13.37 3.11
N ILE A 82 -7.68 -13.99 2.12
CA ILE A 82 -7.16 -14.22 0.77
C ILE A 82 -7.68 -13.18 -0.22
N ALA A 83 -8.76 -12.45 0.09
CA ALA A 83 -9.41 -11.50 -0.82
C ALA A 83 -8.43 -10.45 -1.37
N GLY A 84 -7.60 -9.86 -0.50
CA GLY A 84 -6.58 -8.89 -0.92
C GLY A 84 -5.54 -9.47 -1.89
N ARG A 85 -5.23 -10.77 -1.84
CA ARG A 85 -4.31 -11.40 -2.80
C ARG A 85 -4.97 -11.63 -4.16
N LEU A 86 -6.26 -11.95 -4.18
CA LEU A 86 -7.02 -12.12 -5.41
C LEU A 86 -7.24 -10.78 -6.11
N ALA A 87 -7.69 -9.77 -5.37
CA ALA A 87 -7.87 -8.41 -5.87
C ALA A 87 -6.55 -7.81 -6.39
N TRP A 88 -5.43 -8.03 -5.70
CA TRP A 88 -4.11 -7.63 -6.21
C TRP A 88 -3.79 -8.26 -7.57
N GLY A 89 -4.17 -9.54 -7.77
CA GLY A 89 -4.01 -10.25 -9.03
C GLY A 89 -4.86 -9.70 -10.17
N ILE A 90 -6.07 -9.22 -9.86
CA ILE A 90 -6.95 -8.55 -10.83
C ILE A 90 -6.33 -7.23 -11.30
N VAL A 91 -5.85 -6.39 -10.37
CA VAL A 91 -5.14 -5.16 -10.77
C VAL A 91 -3.88 -5.48 -11.57
N HIS A 92 -3.16 -6.53 -11.18
CA HIS A 92 -1.95 -6.97 -11.88
C HIS A 92 -2.23 -7.49 -13.29
N SER A 93 -3.40 -8.07 -13.58
CA SER A 93 -3.71 -8.50 -14.95
C SER A 93 -3.86 -7.31 -15.90
N PHE A 94 -4.53 -6.23 -15.47
CA PHE A 94 -4.58 -5.00 -16.28
C PHE A 94 -3.20 -4.41 -16.50
N HIS A 95 -2.38 -4.35 -15.45
CA HIS A 95 -0.99 -3.91 -15.56
C HIS A 95 -0.18 -4.74 -16.56
N LYS A 96 -0.31 -6.07 -16.52
CA LYS A 96 0.46 -6.95 -17.41
C LYS A 96 0.04 -6.82 -18.87
N VAL A 97 -1.26 -6.65 -19.13
CA VAL A 97 -1.78 -6.43 -20.49
C VAL A 97 -1.34 -5.06 -21.01
N ALA A 98 -1.40 -4.01 -20.19
CA ALA A 98 -0.88 -2.69 -20.58
C ALA A 98 0.61 -2.74 -20.96
N GLU A 99 1.46 -3.44 -20.19
CA GLU A 99 2.88 -3.64 -20.55
C GLU A 99 3.08 -4.42 -21.86
N GLN A 100 2.19 -5.38 -22.17
CA GLN A 100 2.27 -6.13 -23.42
C GLN A 100 1.92 -5.27 -24.62
N LEU A 101 0.83 -4.50 -24.52
CA LEU A 101 0.40 -3.55 -25.54
C LEU A 101 1.48 -2.49 -25.80
N ASP A 102 2.10 -1.96 -24.74
CA ASP A 102 3.22 -1.01 -24.85
C ASP A 102 4.39 -1.61 -25.65
N GLY A 103 4.76 -2.86 -25.35
CA GLY A 103 5.80 -3.58 -26.08
C GLY A 103 5.43 -3.96 -27.52
N GLU A 104 4.14 -4.05 -27.85
CA GLU A 104 3.63 -4.25 -29.22
C GLU A 104 3.63 -2.93 -30.00
N ALA A 105 3.19 -1.83 -29.39
CA ALA A 105 3.23 -0.48 -29.95
C ALA A 105 4.67 -0.05 -30.27
N ASP A 106 5.63 -0.35 -29.38
CA ASP A 106 7.06 -0.13 -29.61
C ASP A 106 7.56 -0.84 -30.87
N LYS A 107 7.12 -2.10 -31.09
CA LYS A 107 7.50 -2.87 -32.28
C LYS A 107 6.87 -2.29 -33.54
N ALA A 108 5.59 -1.90 -33.48
CA ALA A 108 4.91 -1.23 -34.59
C ALA A 108 5.62 0.08 -34.96
N THR A 109 6.00 0.89 -33.95
CA THR A 109 6.79 2.11 -34.12
C THR A 109 8.14 1.84 -34.79
N LEU A 110 8.84 0.77 -34.39
CA LEU A 110 10.09 0.37 -35.04
C LEU A 110 9.89 -0.02 -36.50
N LYS A 111 8.80 -0.74 -36.82
CA LYS A 111 8.43 -1.11 -38.19
C LYS A 111 8.13 0.12 -39.05
N ILE A 112 7.38 1.09 -38.53
CA ILE A 112 7.14 2.38 -39.20
C ILE A 112 8.47 3.09 -39.52
N LYS A 113 9.39 3.16 -38.55
CA LYS A 113 10.72 3.78 -38.76
C LYS A 113 11.56 3.06 -39.82
N GLU A 114 11.45 1.74 -39.90
CA GLU A 114 12.12 0.93 -40.93
C GLU A 114 11.53 1.22 -42.32
N LEU A 115 10.20 1.17 -42.45
CA LEU A 115 9.49 1.44 -43.71
C LEU A 115 9.79 2.85 -44.25
N ILE A 116 9.82 3.87 -43.39
CA ILE A 116 10.21 5.24 -43.77
C ILE A 116 11.65 5.29 -44.29
N ARG A 117 12.58 4.52 -43.69
CA ARG A 117 13.99 4.52 -44.11
C ARG A 117 14.19 3.81 -45.45
N SER A 118 13.42 2.77 -45.73
CA SER A 118 13.47 2.01 -46.98
C SER A 118 12.48 2.51 -48.04
N ALA A 119 11.91 3.70 -47.86
CA ALA A 119 10.84 4.18 -48.71
C ALA A 119 11.30 4.34 -50.17
N ASP A 120 10.67 3.59 -51.07
CA ASP A 120 10.94 3.60 -52.51
C ASP A 120 9.83 4.29 -53.32
N GLY A 121 8.75 4.70 -52.65
CA GLY A 121 7.58 5.36 -53.26
C GLY A 121 6.62 4.40 -53.98
N SER A 122 6.77 3.09 -53.80
CA SER A 122 5.82 2.11 -54.32
C SER A 122 4.48 2.17 -53.58
N GLU A 123 3.38 1.93 -54.30
CA GLU A 123 2.03 1.87 -53.72
C GLU A 123 1.93 0.78 -52.65
N VAL A 124 2.62 -0.34 -52.85
CA VAL A 124 2.68 -1.46 -51.88
C VAL A 124 3.33 -1.01 -50.58
N MET A 125 4.48 -0.32 -50.64
CA MET A 125 5.15 0.19 -49.43
C MET A 125 4.30 1.24 -48.72
N MET A 126 3.62 2.12 -49.47
CA MET A 126 2.72 3.12 -48.90
C MET A 126 1.54 2.49 -48.17
N ALA A 127 0.94 1.44 -48.72
CA ALA A 127 -0.12 0.68 -48.06
C ALA A 127 0.40 -0.03 -46.78
N GLU A 128 1.57 -0.68 -46.83
CA GLU A 128 2.18 -1.30 -45.65
C GLU A 128 2.50 -0.28 -44.54
N LEU A 129 2.88 0.94 -44.90
CA LEU A 129 3.13 2.02 -43.95
C LEU A 129 1.85 2.50 -43.28
N GLU A 130 0.78 2.67 -44.04
CA GLU A 130 -0.54 3.06 -43.53
C GLU A 130 -1.10 2.00 -42.58
N GLU A 131 -1.01 0.71 -42.94
CA GLU A 131 -1.42 -0.40 -42.07
C GLU A 131 -0.61 -0.42 -40.76
N ALA A 132 0.71 -0.25 -40.84
CA ALA A 132 1.56 -0.21 -39.65
C ALA A 132 1.25 1.01 -38.75
N GLN A 133 0.88 2.15 -39.33
CA GLN A 133 0.46 3.34 -38.60
C GLN A 133 -0.88 3.13 -37.88
N LEU A 134 -1.88 2.57 -38.58
CA LEU A 134 -3.17 2.24 -37.99
C LEU A 134 -3.01 1.26 -36.84
N LEU A 135 -2.23 0.19 -37.02
CA LEU A 135 -1.95 -0.77 -35.95
C LEU A 135 -1.28 -0.12 -34.73
N CYS A 136 -0.29 0.75 -34.95
CA CYS A 136 0.38 1.45 -33.86
C CYS A 136 -0.59 2.32 -33.07
N GLN A 137 -1.46 3.05 -33.77
CA GLN A 137 -2.48 3.90 -33.15
C GLN A 137 -3.49 3.06 -32.33
N SER A 138 -4.02 1.98 -32.90
CA SER A 138 -4.94 1.08 -32.18
C SER A 138 -4.29 0.47 -30.92
N LEU A 139 -2.99 0.14 -30.98
CA LEU A 139 -2.24 -0.35 -29.83
C LEU A 139 -2.05 0.72 -28.75
N ASP A 140 -1.79 1.96 -29.14
CA ASP A 140 -1.67 3.09 -28.22
C ASP A 140 -3.00 3.39 -27.50
N GLU A 141 -4.11 3.40 -28.25
CA GLU A 141 -5.47 3.60 -27.72
C GLU A 141 -5.85 2.48 -26.74
N ALA A 142 -5.63 1.22 -27.13
CA ALA A 142 -5.88 0.08 -26.24
C ALA A 142 -5.00 0.12 -24.98
N ARG A 143 -3.72 0.53 -25.11
CA ARG A 143 -2.80 0.66 -23.97
C ARG A 143 -3.33 1.73 -23.00
N GLU A 144 -3.77 2.87 -23.50
CA GLU A 144 -4.31 3.96 -22.68
C GLU A 144 -5.59 3.55 -21.94
N ALA A 145 -6.53 2.92 -22.64
CA ALA A 145 -7.75 2.38 -22.04
C ALA A 145 -7.45 1.36 -20.91
N VAL A 146 -6.58 0.38 -21.17
CA VAL A 146 -6.21 -0.63 -20.17
C VAL A 146 -5.42 -0.01 -19.00
N ALA A 147 -4.60 1.01 -19.26
CA ALA A 147 -3.90 1.73 -18.20
C ALA A 147 -4.88 2.52 -17.30
N CYS A 148 -5.90 3.15 -17.88
CA CYS A 148 -6.98 3.81 -17.14
C CYS A 148 -7.74 2.80 -16.25
N MET A 149 -8.10 1.64 -16.79
CA MET A 149 -8.72 0.56 -16.01
C MET A 149 -7.81 0.07 -14.87
N ARG A 150 -6.51 -0.09 -15.12
CA ARG A 150 -5.53 -0.49 -14.09
C ARG A 150 -5.53 0.51 -12.93
N ASP A 151 -5.46 1.81 -13.23
CA ASP A 151 -5.34 2.84 -12.21
C ASP A 151 -6.62 2.95 -11.38
N HIS A 152 -7.78 2.85 -12.02
CA HIS A 152 -9.06 2.81 -11.32
C HIS A 152 -9.25 1.54 -10.46
N ALA A 153 -8.81 0.38 -10.96
CA ALA A 153 -8.78 -0.85 -10.18
C ALA A 153 -7.84 -0.74 -8.97
N ALA A 154 -6.71 -0.04 -9.12
CA ALA A 154 -5.76 0.22 -8.04
C ALA A 154 -6.33 1.15 -6.97
N ASP A 155 -7.07 2.19 -7.36
CA ASP A 155 -7.78 3.07 -6.43
C ASP A 155 -8.87 2.31 -5.65
N THR A 156 -9.63 1.45 -6.34
CA THR A 156 -10.62 0.58 -5.71
C THR A 156 -9.97 -0.40 -4.73
N TYR A 157 -8.83 -0.98 -5.10
CA TYR A 157 -8.03 -1.83 -4.22
C TYR A 157 -7.55 -1.07 -2.98
N LEU A 158 -7.07 0.17 -3.14
CA LEU A 158 -6.65 1.03 -2.03
C LEU A 158 -7.82 1.31 -1.09
N ALA A 159 -9.00 1.60 -1.62
CA ALA A 159 -10.20 1.86 -0.83
C ALA A 159 -10.60 0.63 0.02
N GLU A 160 -10.54 -0.58 -0.54
CA GLU A 160 -10.91 -1.82 0.16
C GLU A 160 -9.86 -2.31 1.16
N THR A 161 -8.56 -2.11 0.87
CA THR A 161 -7.47 -2.68 1.69
C THR A 161 -6.77 -1.66 2.60
N GLY A 162 -6.95 -0.37 2.35
CA GLY A 162 -6.20 0.72 2.98
C GLY A 162 -4.71 0.72 2.63
N GLN A 163 -4.27 -0.08 1.64
CA GLN A 163 -2.88 -0.16 1.19
C GLN A 163 -2.81 0.11 -0.32
N PRO A 164 -1.86 0.94 -0.79
CA PRO A 164 -1.74 1.21 -2.22
C PRO A 164 -1.31 -0.06 -2.96
N TRP A 165 -1.87 -0.26 -4.15
CA TRP A 165 -1.36 -1.29 -5.04
C TRP A 165 0.04 -0.93 -5.54
N SER A 166 0.93 -1.91 -5.63
CA SER A 166 2.25 -1.74 -6.23
C SER A 166 2.58 -2.92 -7.14
N SER A 167 3.11 -2.64 -8.33
CA SER A 167 3.65 -3.66 -9.21
C SER A 167 4.85 -4.36 -8.56
N PRO A 168 5.04 -5.68 -8.74
CA PRO A 168 6.28 -6.34 -8.33
C PRO A 168 7.42 -5.69 -9.10
N ARG A 169 8.37 -5.04 -8.41
CA ARG A 169 9.53 -4.40 -9.07
C ARG A 169 10.15 -5.37 -10.08
N GLY A 170 10.27 -4.90 -11.32
CA GLY A 170 10.90 -5.60 -12.43
C GLY A 170 12.34 -5.99 -12.10
N SER A 171 12.51 -7.17 -11.54
CA SER A 171 13.76 -7.91 -11.54
C SER A 171 13.42 -9.28 -12.08
N LEU A 172 13.45 -9.41 -13.41
CA LEU A 172 13.53 -10.65 -14.19
C LEU A 172 13.24 -11.92 -13.38
N VAL A 173 11.97 -12.17 -13.09
CA VAL A 173 11.58 -13.40 -12.39
C VAL A 173 11.13 -14.42 -13.42
N SER A 174 12.06 -15.30 -13.77
CA SER A 174 11.86 -16.58 -14.44
C SER A 174 10.54 -17.25 -14.05
N SER A 175 9.88 -17.86 -15.05
CA SER A 175 8.57 -18.55 -15.08
C SER A 175 8.32 -19.65 -14.01
N LYS A 176 9.13 -19.75 -12.97
CA LYS A 176 9.02 -20.74 -11.88
C LYS A 176 8.75 -20.16 -10.48
N ARG A 177 8.59 -18.84 -10.31
CA ARG A 177 8.22 -18.27 -8.98
C ARG A 177 6.75 -17.90 -8.95
N THR A 178 5.96 -18.75 -8.29
CA THR A 178 4.55 -18.50 -7.99
C THR A 178 4.41 -17.24 -7.11
N ALA A 179 3.34 -16.47 -7.30
CA ALA A 179 3.01 -15.25 -6.54
C ALA A 179 3.14 -15.38 -5.00
N SER A 180 2.99 -16.59 -4.45
CA SER A 180 3.25 -16.89 -3.03
C SER A 180 4.70 -16.66 -2.59
N VAL A 181 5.68 -16.85 -3.49
CA VAL A 181 7.11 -16.61 -3.24
C VAL A 181 7.43 -15.12 -3.32
N ILE A 182 6.77 -14.40 -4.24
CA ILE A 182 6.90 -12.94 -4.36
C ILE A 182 6.31 -12.28 -3.11
N ALA A 183 5.09 -12.65 -2.71
CA ALA A 183 4.46 -12.17 -1.47
C ALA A 183 5.29 -12.53 -0.22
N ALA A 184 5.92 -13.70 -0.18
CA ALA A 184 6.83 -14.06 0.92
C ALA A 184 8.11 -13.23 0.91
N GLN A 185 8.66 -12.92 -0.26
CA GLN A 185 9.84 -12.07 -0.39
C GLN A 185 9.54 -10.61 -0.09
N ASP A 186 8.38 -10.09 -0.49
CA ASP A 186 7.89 -8.75 -0.14
C ASP A 186 7.58 -8.65 1.35
N PHE A 187 6.99 -9.69 1.96
CA PHE A 187 6.87 -9.77 3.42
C PHE A 187 8.24 -9.74 4.11
N LEU A 188 9.23 -10.48 3.58
CA LEU A 188 10.61 -10.48 4.11
C LEU A 188 11.35 -9.17 3.81
N ALA A 189 11.03 -8.48 2.72
CA ALA A 189 11.60 -7.19 2.35
C ALA A 189 10.99 -6.07 3.18
N ALA A 190 9.67 -6.04 3.36
CA ALA A 190 8.96 -5.14 4.28
C ALA A 190 9.35 -5.40 5.74
N ARG A 191 9.66 -6.64 6.13
CA ARG A 191 10.24 -6.95 7.43
C ARG A 191 11.70 -6.50 7.54
N ARG A 192 12.48 -6.60 6.46
CA ARG A 192 13.84 -6.05 6.39
C ARG A 192 13.84 -4.53 6.40
N GLN A 193 12.87 -3.89 5.77
CA GLN A 193 12.66 -2.45 5.74
C GLN A 193 12.20 -1.96 7.11
N ARG A 194 11.19 -2.59 7.73
CA ARG A 194 10.83 -2.30 9.14
C ARG A 194 12.00 -2.52 10.09
N ARG A 195 12.88 -3.49 9.82
CA ARG A 195 14.16 -3.61 10.53
C ARG A 195 15.08 -2.44 10.20
N ALA A 196 15.30 -2.09 8.94
CA ALA A 196 16.17 -1.00 8.53
C ALA A 196 15.70 0.35 9.09
N ASP A 197 14.40 0.65 9.04
CA ASP A 197 13.75 1.82 9.62
C ASP A 197 13.87 1.81 11.16
N ALA A 198 13.83 0.63 11.79
CA ALA A 198 14.13 0.49 13.22
C ALA A 198 15.62 0.72 13.57
N HIS A 199 16.54 0.55 12.61
CA HIS A 199 17.99 0.75 12.79
C HIS A 199 18.45 2.14 12.30
N SER A 200 17.65 2.85 11.50
CA SER A 200 17.93 4.19 10.98
C SER A 200 16.62 4.99 10.85
N PRO A 201 16.06 5.48 11.96
CA PRO A 201 14.85 6.30 11.94
C PRO A 201 15.07 7.59 11.13
N GLN A 202 14.15 7.89 10.21
CA GLN A 202 14.18 9.07 9.32
C GLN A 202 13.80 10.39 10.03
N GLY A 203 13.88 10.45 11.37
CA GLY A 203 13.48 11.62 12.16
C GLY A 203 14.05 11.60 13.59
N PRO A 204 13.96 12.72 14.33
CA PRO A 204 14.48 12.81 15.70
C PRO A 204 13.84 11.78 16.62
N VAL A 205 14.66 10.97 17.30
CA VAL A 205 14.16 9.86 18.13
C VAL A 205 13.82 10.35 19.53
N VAL A 206 12.62 10.03 19.99
CA VAL A 206 12.20 10.18 21.38
C VAL A 206 12.06 8.79 21.97
N ILE A 207 12.80 8.48 23.04
CA ILE A 207 12.68 7.18 23.71
C ILE A 207 11.63 7.25 24.82
N PHE A 208 10.87 6.17 24.97
CA PHE A 208 9.87 6.02 26.01
C PHE A 208 9.99 4.65 26.68
N SER A 209 9.93 4.62 28.01
CA SER A 209 9.82 3.36 28.76
C SER A 209 9.12 3.59 30.07
N GLY A 210 8.28 2.64 30.48
CA GLY A 210 7.73 2.65 31.83
C GLY A 210 7.39 1.26 32.35
N GLY A 211 6.90 1.21 33.59
CA GLY A 211 6.44 -0.03 34.21
C GLY A 211 5.12 -0.56 33.63
N GLN A 212 4.84 -1.84 33.92
CA GLN A 212 3.61 -2.52 33.52
C GLN A 212 2.38 -2.07 34.31
N VAL A 213 2.58 -1.46 35.48
CA VAL A 213 1.51 -0.97 36.36
C VAL A 213 1.49 0.55 36.25
N TRP A 214 0.52 1.07 35.49
CA TRP A 214 0.30 2.50 35.31
C TRP A 214 -1.17 2.76 34.94
N GLU A 215 -1.81 3.69 35.63
CA GLU A 215 -3.25 3.97 35.54
C GLU A 215 -3.54 5.35 34.94
N ASP A 216 -2.71 6.36 35.24
CA ASP A 216 -2.87 7.72 34.71
C ASP A 216 -2.34 7.82 33.28
N HIS A 217 -3.16 7.35 32.33
CA HIS A 217 -2.88 7.46 30.91
C HIS A 217 -2.82 8.92 30.43
N ALA A 218 -3.59 9.81 31.06
CA ALA A 218 -3.65 11.22 30.68
C ALA A 218 -2.30 11.91 30.89
N LEU A 219 -1.59 11.61 31.99
CA LEU A 219 -0.27 12.17 32.27
C LEU A 219 0.75 11.79 31.17
N ILE A 220 0.71 10.52 30.73
CA ILE A 220 1.57 10.04 29.65
C ILE A 220 1.20 10.71 28.33
N THR A 221 -0.09 10.76 27.97
CA THR A 221 -0.53 11.33 26.69
C THR A 221 -0.28 12.83 26.61
N GLU A 222 -0.57 13.59 27.67
CA GLU A 222 -0.30 15.04 27.74
C GLU A 222 1.20 15.31 27.53
N ARG A 223 2.07 14.50 28.13
CA ARG A 223 3.51 14.68 27.95
C ARG A 223 3.97 14.35 26.54
N LEU A 224 3.47 13.27 25.96
CA LEU A 224 3.78 12.89 24.59
C LEU A 224 3.27 13.94 23.58
N ASP A 225 2.08 14.49 23.80
CA ASP A 225 1.52 15.59 23.00
C ASP A 225 2.39 16.85 23.09
N ALA A 226 2.84 17.23 24.28
CA ALA A 226 3.75 18.36 24.47
C ALA A 226 5.10 18.18 23.77
N VAL A 227 5.66 16.96 23.80
CA VAL A 227 6.90 16.64 23.07
C VAL A 227 6.68 16.68 21.55
N LYS A 228 5.58 16.07 21.06
CA LYS A 228 5.24 16.08 19.63
C LYS A 228 4.99 17.48 19.09
N ALA A 229 4.35 18.36 19.88
CA ALA A 229 4.16 19.76 19.50
C ALA A 229 5.50 20.49 19.25
N ARG A 230 6.55 20.16 20.02
CA ARG A 230 7.89 20.71 19.84
C ARG A 230 8.71 19.98 18.77
N ILE A 231 8.48 18.69 18.58
CA ILE A 231 9.21 17.83 17.64
C ILE A 231 8.21 17.09 16.74
N PRO A 232 7.60 17.76 15.74
CA PRO A 232 6.51 17.16 14.95
C PRO A 232 6.92 15.92 14.14
N ALA A 233 8.18 15.87 13.69
CA ALA A 233 8.75 14.76 12.93
C ALA A 233 9.33 13.63 13.82
N MET A 234 9.00 13.61 15.12
CA MET A 234 9.57 12.64 16.05
C MET A 234 9.22 11.20 15.69
N VAL A 235 10.17 10.30 15.99
CA VAL A 235 9.94 8.85 15.99
C VAL A 235 9.98 8.37 17.43
N LEU A 236 8.91 7.72 17.88
CA LEU A 236 8.81 7.21 19.25
C LEU A 236 9.41 5.80 19.33
N ALA A 237 10.43 5.60 20.16
CA ALA A 237 11.06 4.32 20.38
C ALA A 237 10.72 3.78 21.79
N THR A 238 10.05 2.62 21.88
CA THR A 238 9.57 2.06 23.15
C THR A 238 10.25 0.75 23.53
N THR A 239 10.13 0.36 24.81
CA THR A 239 10.61 -0.92 25.32
C THR A 239 9.70 -2.13 25.04
N ALA A 240 8.63 -1.92 24.26
CA ALA A 240 7.68 -2.91 23.78
C ALA A 240 7.05 -3.78 24.89
N GLN A 241 6.78 -3.21 26.07
CA GLN A 241 5.95 -3.93 27.05
C GLN A 241 4.49 -3.98 26.57
N ASP A 242 3.85 -5.13 26.79
CA ASP A 242 2.48 -5.42 26.37
C ASP A 242 1.41 -4.76 27.28
N LYS A 243 1.83 -4.18 28.40
CA LYS A 243 0.96 -3.59 29.43
C LYS A 243 1.57 -2.32 30.02
N GLY A 244 0.74 -1.53 30.69
CA GLY A 244 1.15 -0.33 31.41
C GLY A 244 1.59 0.80 30.50
N CYS A 245 2.68 1.47 30.85
CA CYS A 245 3.13 2.70 30.20
C CYS A 245 3.36 2.53 28.69
N ASP A 246 4.04 1.46 28.28
CA ASP A 246 4.39 1.24 26.87
C ASP A 246 3.14 0.95 26.01
N ALA A 247 2.13 0.29 26.58
CA ALA A 247 0.86 0.07 25.90
C ALA A 247 0.09 1.38 25.69
N ILE A 248 0.10 2.27 26.69
CA ILE A 248 -0.48 3.62 26.60
C ILE A 248 0.24 4.44 25.53
N ALA A 249 1.57 4.41 25.53
CA ALA A 249 2.39 5.11 24.53
C ALA A 249 2.18 4.57 23.10
N ALA A 250 2.03 3.26 22.96
CA ALA A 250 1.71 2.63 21.67
C ALA A 250 0.32 3.05 21.16
N ALA A 251 -0.69 3.08 22.03
CA ALA A 251 -2.04 3.55 21.69
C ALA A 251 -2.04 5.04 21.30
N TRP A 252 -1.27 5.88 22.01
CA TRP A 252 -1.08 7.28 21.67
C TRP A 252 -0.42 7.46 20.29
N ALA A 253 0.64 6.69 20.00
CA ALA A 253 1.35 6.77 18.72
C ALA A 253 0.45 6.38 17.55
N ALA A 254 -0.35 5.32 17.70
CA ALA A 254 -1.36 4.90 16.72
C ALA A 254 -2.41 5.99 16.47
N ARG A 255 -2.96 6.59 17.53
CA ARG A 255 -3.97 7.66 17.42
C ARG A 255 -3.45 8.91 16.72
N THR A 256 -2.18 9.26 16.94
CA THR A 256 -1.59 10.49 16.44
C THR A 256 -0.83 10.31 15.12
N GLY A 257 -0.78 9.10 14.56
CA GLY A 257 0.02 8.78 13.37
C GLY A 257 1.53 8.92 13.60
N THR A 258 2.01 8.88 14.85
CA THR A 258 3.44 8.97 15.16
C THR A 258 4.12 7.64 14.90
N MET A 259 5.22 7.65 14.14
CA MET A 259 6.00 6.43 13.87
C MET A 259 6.50 5.82 15.19
N LEU A 260 6.18 4.54 15.42
CA LEU A 260 6.53 3.79 16.62
C LEU A 260 7.53 2.68 16.29
N ILE A 261 8.69 2.69 16.94
CA ILE A 261 9.67 1.61 16.91
C ILE A 261 9.62 0.86 18.24
N ALA A 262 9.20 -0.40 18.21
CA ALA A 262 9.10 -1.24 19.39
C ALA A 262 10.36 -2.12 19.56
N PHE A 263 11.14 -1.90 20.62
CA PHE A 263 12.33 -2.70 20.92
C PHE A 263 11.96 -3.89 21.82
N THR A 264 11.82 -5.07 21.23
CA THR A 264 11.56 -6.31 21.97
C THR A 264 12.84 -6.91 22.57
N LEU A 265 12.71 -7.65 23.67
CA LEU A 265 13.84 -8.36 24.29
C LEU A 265 14.39 -9.46 23.37
N ASP A 266 15.71 -9.46 23.16
CA ASP A 266 16.40 -10.61 22.57
C ASP A 266 16.57 -11.72 23.63
N ARG A 267 15.67 -12.70 23.58
CA ARG A 267 15.65 -13.83 24.54
C ARG A 267 16.95 -14.65 24.55
N ARG A 268 17.77 -14.58 23.49
CA ARG A 268 19.07 -15.28 23.42
C ARG A 268 20.10 -14.72 24.40
N LEU A 269 19.96 -13.45 24.79
CA LEU A 269 20.86 -12.77 25.72
C LEU A 269 20.54 -13.05 27.21
N GLY A 270 19.49 -13.84 27.49
CA GLY A 270 19.11 -14.24 28.84
C GLY A 270 18.91 -13.05 29.78
N LYS A 271 19.54 -13.08 30.97
CA LYS A 271 19.41 -12.04 32.00
C LYS A 271 19.89 -10.65 31.55
N ARG A 272 20.71 -10.55 30.49
CA ARG A 272 21.22 -9.27 29.97
C ARG A 272 20.30 -8.63 28.92
N ALA A 273 19.27 -9.33 28.45
CA ALA A 273 18.43 -8.88 27.35
C ALA A 273 17.81 -7.49 27.59
N GLY A 274 17.35 -7.20 28.81
CA GLY A 274 16.77 -5.90 29.15
C GLY A 274 17.77 -4.75 29.13
N PHE A 275 18.99 -5.00 29.61
CA PHE A 275 20.06 -4.01 29.61
C PHE A 275 20.57 -3.74 28.19
N ALA A 276 20.80 -4.79 27.40
CA ALA A 276 21.20 -4.67 25.99
C ALA A 276 20.14 -3.91 25.16
N ARG A 277 18.85 -4.13 25.41
CA ARG A 277 17.76 -3.36 24.79
C ARG A 277 17.82 -1.88 25.16
N ASN A 278 18.09 -1.55 26.42
CA ASN A 278 18.23 -0.15 26.86
C ASN A 278 19.43 0.52 26.19
N GLU A 279 20.55 -0.20 26.05
CA GLU A 279 21.72 0.26 25.30
C GLU A 279 21.38 0.53 23.83
N GLN A 280 20.59 -0.35 23.19
CA GLN A 280 20.10 -0.16 21.81
C GLN A 280 19.22 1.09 21.67
N LEU A 281 18.28 1.32 22.59
CA LEU A 281 17.45 2.53 22.59
C LEU A 281 18.32 3.80 22.67
N LEU A 282 19.35 3.78 23.49
CA LEU A 282 20.26 4.92 23.63
C LEU A 282 21.26 5.05 22.46
N ALA A 283 21.52 3.97 21.73
CA ALA A 283 22.36 4.00 20.53
C ALA A 283 21.69 4.76 19.37
N LEU A 284 20.36 4.92 19.41
CA LEU A 284 19.61 5.77 18.48
C LEU A 284 19.87 7.28 18.65
N ARG A 285 20.68 7.68 19.65
CA ARG A 285 20.97 9.09 19.97
C ARG A 285 19.69 9.92 20.13
N PRO A 286 18.83 9.56 21.10
CA PRO A 286 17.56 10.24 21.27
C PRO A 286 17.75 11.72 21.59
N VAL A 287 16.88 12.54 21.02
CA VAL A 287 16.82 13.99 21.31
C VAL A 287 16.07 14.26 22.61
N GLU A 288 15.23 13.32 23.05
CA GLU A 288 14.48 13.39 24.30
C GLU A 288 14.10 12.01 24.83
N ALA A 289 13.92 11.90 26.15
CA ALA A 289 13.51 10.68 26.81
C ALA A 289 12.34 10.90 27.76
N ILE A 290 11.41 9.96 27.82
CA ILE A 290 10.37 9.89 28.85
C ILE A 290 10.52 8.54 29.54
N VAL A 291 10.84 8.55 30.83
CA VAL A 291 11.03 7.32 31.61
C VAL A 291 10.12 7.34 32.83
N CYS A 292 9.12 6.47 32.82
CA CYS A 292 8.23 6.27 33.95
C CYS A 292 8.79 5.18 34.89
N GLU A 293 8.46 5.29 36.17
CA GLU A 293 8.85 4.33 37.18
C GLU A 293 8.35 2.92 36.84
N GLY A 294 9.14 1.92 37.20
CA GLY A 294 8.90 0.54 36.86
C GLY A 294 9.89 -0.38 37.54
N SER A 295 10.40 -1.37 36.81
CA SER A 295 11.39 -2.32 37.33
C SER A 295 12.80 -1.72 37.37
N GLY A 296 13.77 -2.50 37.87
CA GLY A 296 15.19 -2.14 37.81
C GLY A 296 15.71 -1.84 36.39
N LEU A 297 15.02 -2.30 35.34
CA LEU A 297 15.36 -1.95 33.94
C LEU A 297 15.02 -0.49 33.60
N GLN A 298 13.91 0.04 34.12
CA GLN A 298 13.54 1.45 33.95
C GLN A 298 14.49 2.34 34.77
N SER A 299 14.82 1.94 36.00
CA SER A 299 15.83 2.63 36.82
C SER A 299 17.20 2.66 36.16
N HIS A 300 17.60 1.55 35.52
CA HIS A 300 18.82 1.50 34.70
C HIS A 300 18.76 2.47 33.52
N LEU A 301 17.69 2.42 32.72
CA LEU A 301 17.53 3.32 31.57
C LEU A 301 17.58 4.79 32.00
N ALA A 302 16.90 5.16 33.09
CA ALA A 302 16.89 6.52 33.62
C ALA A 302 18.30 7.01 34.00
N ARG A 303 19.12 6.14 34.62
CA ARG A 303 20.50 6.46 34.95
C ARG A 303 21.34 6.68 33.70
N GLU A 304 21.20 5.83 32.69
CA GLU A 304 21.95 5.94 31.43
C GLU A 304 21.54 7.19 30.62
N VAL A 305 20.25 7.53 30.59
CA VAL A 305 19.73 8.76 29.99
C VAL A 305 20.38 9.99 30.63
N ARG A 306 20.44 10.03 31.98
CA ARG A 306 21.10 11.11 32.73
C ARG A 306 22.59 11.15 32.43
N ALA A 307 23.27 10.01 32.42
CA ALA A 307 24.71 9.92 32.14
C ALA A 307 25.07 10.44 30.74
N LYS A 308 24.20 10.22 29.74
CA LYS A 308 24.37 10.72 28.37
C LYS A 308 23.90 12.17 28.16
N GLY A 309 23.36 12.82 29.19
CA GLY A 309 22.88 14.21 29.10
C GLY A 309 21.70 14.40 28.16
N VAL A 310 20.91 13.35 27.90
CA VAL A 310 19.70 13.45 27.06
C VAL A 310 18.61 14.21 27.83
N PRO A 311 18.00 15.26 27.26
CA PRO A 311 16.84 15.91 27.87
C PRO A 311 15.75 14.89 28.21
N ALA A 312 15.26 14.88 29.45
CA ALA A 312 14.39 13.80 29.89
C ALA A 312 13.32 14.22 30.90
N HIS A 313 12.21 13.49 30.86
CA HIS A 313 11.11 13.55 31.82
C HIS A 313 11.05 12.25 32.60
N PHE A 314 11.08 12.37 33.92
CA PHE A 314 11.00 11.23 34.82
C PHE A 314 9.71 11.33 35.61
N PHE A 315 8.88 10.29 35.52
CA PHE A 315 7.65 10.19 36.30
C PHE A 315 7.74 9.04 37.28
N ALA A 316 7.49 9.33 38.55
CA ALA A 316 7.34 8.34 39.60
C ALA A 316 5.88 7.86 39.69
N LEU A 317 5.66 6.68 40.28
CA LEU A 317 4.31 6.15 40.49
C LEU A 317 3.45 7.10 41.34
N LYS A 318 4.07 7.85 42.25
CA LYS A 318 3.42 8.88 43.08
C LYS A 318 2.97 10.13 42.29
N ASP A 319 3.49 10.33 41.09
CA ASP A 319 3.15 11.48 40.25
C ASP A 319 1.84 11.24 39.48
N GLN A 320 1.29 10.02 39.53
CA GLN A 320 0.00 9.69 38.95
C GLN A 320 -1.14 10.37 39.71
N ARG A 321 -2.05 10.99 38.96
CA ARG A 321 -3.29 11.54 39.51
C ARG A 321 -4.23 10.37 39.80
N THR A 322 -4.09 9.76 40.97
CA THR A 322 -5.10 8.83 41.46
C THR A 322 -6.37 9.63 41.77
N GLY A 323 -7.55 9.10 41.44
CA GLY A 323 -8.85 9.77 41.60
C GLY A 323 -9.28 10.08 43.05
N ARG A 324 -8.33 10.29 43.96
CA ARG A 324 -8.54 10.62 45.37
C ARG A 324 -8.41 12.11 45.71
N GLU A 325 -8.04 12.96 44.75
CA GLU A 325 -7.98 14.43 44.90
C GLU A 325 -9.02 15.17 44.04
N ALA A 326 -10.05 14.47 43.56
CA ALA A 326 -11.21 15.06 42.88
C ALA A 326 -12.50 14.81 43.69
N ALA A 327 -12.46 15.13 44.99
CA ALA A 327 -13.63 15.21 45.87
C ALA A 327 -13.59 16.52 46.65
#